data_AF-A0AAD5HZI7-F1
#
_entry.id   AF-A0AAD5HZI7-F1
#
_cell.length_a   1.000
_cell.length_b   1.000
_cell.length_c   1.000
_cell.angle_alpha   90.00
_cell.angle_beta   90.00
_cell.angle_gamma   90.00
#
_symmetry.space_group_name_H-M   'P 1'
#
loop_
_entity.id
_entity.type
_entity.pdbx_description
1 polymer ?
#
loop_
_entity_poly.entity_id
_entity_poly.type
_entity_poly.pdbx_seq_one_letter_code
_entity_poly.pdbx_strand_id
1 'polypeptide(L)'
;MSDRSQSPSTPPSTPPSSEEFESDWSDSNHVPTEPAYSIEEMVEVFLDFYNFLNFRDVNLKMPPPGGWPNIPESTASPESDRVYEVIRHLPYFDDAPEALLHYKSRLLDYTRMSRRDLEEQFEMMGQLLGDSHYSERRGMDIDVSDTFPFSDGWETGGKAMYFNIWDGEISEENLRMDGGDPVDIRTYFEQLRGHFENLRLIPCHNRTILDYNVAEHTGIITEEEVMSQEEKDWGTPLDYQYIRQLYRGFRWPHAFRRDEAVQAVNQLMEKIRNKRDEWEIDYGHQNLHYHSGDCCGASWVSY
;
A
#
# COMPACT_ATOMS: atom_id res chain seq x y z
N MET A 1 -89.62 -41.77 -2.41
CA MET A 1 -89.51 -42.00 -3.87
C MET A 1 -88.20 -41.39 -4.31
N SER A 2 -87.34 -42.22 -4.92
CA SER A 2 -86.19 -41.90 -5.78
C SER A 2 -85.06 -41.01 -5.20
N ASP A 3 -83.77 -41.28 -5.37
CA ASP A 3 -83.11 -42.31 -6.15
C ASP A 3 -81.70 -42.60 -5.60
N ARG A 4 -81.27 -43.82 -5.86
CA ARG A 4 -79.97 -44.41 -5.55
C ARG A 4 -79.03 -44.11 -6.72
N SER A 5 -77.79 -43.69 -6.48
CA SER A 5 -76.71 -43.73 -7.48
C SER A 5 -75.33 -43.93 -6.84
N GLN A 6 -74.86 -45.17 -6.99
CA GLN A 6 -73.52 -45.77 -7.15
C GLN A 6 -72.23 -45.04 -6.68
N SER A 7 -71.52 -45.74 -5.75
CA SER A 7 -70.08 -46.13 -5.60
C SER A 7 -68.97 -45.49 -6.46
N PRO A 8 -67.64 -45.54 -6.12
CA PRO A 8 -66.95 -46.42 -5.15
C PRO A 8 -65.82 -45.77 -4.27
N SER A 9 -65.33 -46.60 -3.35
CA SER A 9 -64.16 -46.56 -2.46
C SER A 9 -62.93 -45.72 -2.87
N THR A 10 -62.44 -44.91 -1.94
CA THR A 10 -61.07 -44.36 -1.90
C THR A 10 -60.22 -45.13 -0.86
N PRO A 11 -58.98 -45.56 -1.16
CA PRO A 11 -58.04 -46.14 -0.18
C PRO A 11 -57.43 -45.05 0.73
N PRO A 12 -56.77 -45.42 1.85
CA PRO A 12 -56.43 -44.48 2.91
C PRO A 12 -55.27 -43.56 2.54
N SER A 13 -55.35 -42.32 3.04
CA SER A 13 -54.31 -41.31 2.93
C SER A 13 -53.02 -41.74 3.62
N THR A 14 -51.95 -41.93 2.83
CA THR A 14 -50.57 -41.91 3.31
C THR A 14 -50.17 -40.44 3.56
N PRO A 15 -49.56 -40.08 4.70
CA PRO A 15 -49.03 -38.73 4.87
C PRO A 15 -47.88 -38.52 3.88
N PRO A 16 -47.72 -37.32 3.28
CA PRO A 16 -46.56 -37.06 2.45
C PRO A 16 -45.30 -37.21 3.31
N SER A 17 -44.46 -38.15 2.89
CA SER A 17 -43.07 -38.27 3.28
C SER A 17 -42.43 -36.90 3.15
N SER A 18 -41.72 -36.48 4.19
CA SER A 18 -40.89 -35.28 4.21
C SER A 18 -40.11 -35.18 2.91
N GLU A 19 -40.53 -34.26 2.04
CA GLU A 19 -39.69 -33.77 0.96
C GLU A 19 -38.45 -33.22 1.65
N GLU A 20 -37.35 -33.96 1.49
CA GLU A 20 -36.01 -33.43 1.68
C GLU A 20 -35.94 -32.17 0.85
N PHE A 21 -36.00 -31.02 1.53
CA PHE A 21 -35.58 -29.75 0.99
C PHE A 21 -34.08 -29.91 0.73
N GLU A 22 -33.72 -30.54 -0.39
CA GLU A 22 -32.41 -30.38 -0.99
C GLU A 22 -32.32 -28.90 -1.32
N SER A 23 -31.73 -28.15 -0.39
CA SER A 23 -31.34 -26.78 -0.63
C SER A 23 -30.29 -26.82 -1.73
N ASP A 24 -30.75 -26.59 -2.95
CA ASP A 24 -29.97 -26.33 -4.16
C ASP A 24 -29.24 -24.98 -4.02
N TRP A 25 -28.42 -24.86 -2.96
CA TRP A 25 -27.31 -23.93 -2.94
C TRP A 25 -26.19 -24.60 -3.71
N SER A 26 -26.34 -24.66 -5.03
CA SER A 26 -25.20 -24.78 -5.94
C SER A 26 -24.35 -23.52 -5.74
N ASP A 27 -23.58 -23.51 -4.65
CA ASP A 27 -22.56 -22.54 -4.33
C ASP A 27 -21.41 -22.74 -5.32
N SER A 28 -21.66 -22.32 -6.56
CA SER A 28 -20.63 -22.22 -7.58
C SER A 28 -19.85 -20.93 -7.33
N ASN A 29 -19.31 -20.79 -6.12
CA ASN A 29 -18.18 -19.91 -5.86
C ASN A 29 -17.01 -20.56 -6.59
N HIS A 30 -16.91 -20.29 -7.89
CA HIS A 30 -15.78 -20.74 -8.69
C HIS A 30 -14.56 -19.95 -8.21
N VAL A 31 -13.92 -20.43 -7.16
CA VAL A 31 -12.65 -19.89 -6.68
C VAL A 31 -11.68 -19.92 -7.87
N PRO A 32 -11.08 -18.79 -8.25
CA PRO A 32 -10.12 -18.75 -9.33
C PRO A 32 -8.98 -19.73 -9.09
N THR A 33 -8.74 -20.62 -10.05
CA THR A 33 -7.67 -21.64 -9.98
C THR A 33 -6.36 -21.19 -10.64
N GLU A 34 -6.36 -20.01 -11.26
CA GLU A 34 -5.19 -19.43 -11.92
C GLU A 34 -4.84 -18.07 -11.28
N PRO A 35 -3.54 -17.71 -11.25
CA PRO A 35 -3.11 -16.38 -10.81
C PRO A 35 -3.81 -15.27 -11.60
N ALA A 36 -4.08 -14.14 -10.96
CA ALA A 36 -4.75 -13.00 -11.59
C ALA A 36 -3.91 -12.38 -12.72
N TYR A 37 -2.59 -12.40 -12.53
CA TYR A 37 -1.62 -11.80 -13.43
C TYR A 37 -0.46 -12.75 -13.67
N SER A 38 0.14 -12.64 -14.85
CA SER A 38 1.50 -13.12 -15.09
C SER A 38 2.52 -12.29 -14.31
N ILE A 39 3.74 -12.79 -14.18
CA ILE A 39 4.81 -12.08 -13.47
C ILE A 39 5.17 -10.81 -14.24
N GLU A 40 5.21 -10.90 -15.57
CA GLU A 40 5.49 -9.78 -16.46
C GLU A 40 4.45 -8.66 -16.31
N GLU A 41 3.17 -9.00 -16.21
CA GLU A 41 2.10 -8.01 -15.99
C GLU A 41 2.23 -7.33 -14.63
N MET A 42 2.56 -8.06 -13.57
CA MET A 42 2.79 -7.46 -12.25
C MET A 42 3.97 -6.48 -12.30
N VAL A 43 5.10 -6.90 -12.87
CA VAL A 43 6.30 -6.07 -13.01
C VAL A 43 6.01 -4.82 -13.83
N GLU A 44 5.26 -4.94 -14.92
CA GLU A 44 4.84 -3.80 -15.75
C GLU A 44 4.00 -2.80 -14.96
N VAL A 45 3.05 -3.27 -14.14
CA VAL A 45 2.20 -2.41 -13.31
C VAL A 45 3.02 -1.65 -12.26
N PHE A 46 3.92 -2.32 -11.55
CA PHE A 46 4.84 -1.66 -10.61
C PHE A 46 5.74 -0.64 -11.33
N LEU A 47 6.29 -1.01 -12.48
CA LEU A 47 7.18 -0.15 -13.26
C LEU A 47 6.47 1.10 -13.79
N ASP A 48 5.23 0.98 -14.29
CA ASP A 48 4.45 2.13 -14.75
C ASP A 48 4.24 3.13 -13.60
N PHE A 49 3.85 2.64 -12.43
CA PHE A 49 3.65 3.48 -11.25
C PHE A 49 4.97 4.10 -10.73
N TYR A 50 6.06 3.34 -10.70
CA TYR A 50 7.37 3.87 -10.27
C TYR A 50 7.93 4.90 -11.25
N ASN A 51 7.69 4.75 -12.56
CA ASN A 51 7.99 5.77 -13.54
C ASN A 51 7.15 7.03 -13.35
N PHE A 52 5.89 6.90 -12.94
CA PHE A 52 5.09 8.05 -12.52
C PHE A 52 5.75 8.76 -11.33
N LEU A 53 6.19 8.04 -10.29
CA LEU A 53 6.89 8.64 -9.15
C LEU A 53 8.22 9.32 -9.53
N ASN A 54 8.80 8.97 -10.69
CA ASN A 54 10.06 9.52 -11.19
C ASN A 54 10.00 11.01 -11.60
N PHE A 55 8.89 11.73 -11.39
CA PHE A 55 8.94 13.20 -11.33
C PHE A 55 9.87 13.71 -10.19
N ARG A 56 10.30 12.83 -9.28
CA ARG A 56 11.21 13.15 -8.17
C ARG A 56 12.70 13.03 -8.51
N ASP A 57 13.07 12.73 -9.76
CA ASP A 57 14.46 12.48 -10.21
C ASP A 57 15.10 11.33 -9.43
N VAL A 58 14.43 10.17 -9.51
CA VAL A 58 14.81 8.99 -8.73
C VAL A 58 15.76 8.09 -9.50
N ASN A 59 16.77 7.56 -8.82
CA ASN A 59 17.61 6.51 -9.37
C ASN A 59 16.86 5.16 -9.32
N LEU A 60 15.91 4.99 -10.23
CA LEU A 60 15.20 3.71 -10.40
C LEU A 60 16.13 2.70 -11.07
N LYS A 61 16.44 1.60 -10.36
CA LYS A 61 17.26 0.49 -10.83
C LYS A 61 16.38 -0.57 -11.49
N MET A 62 16.78 -0.96 -12.70
CA MET A 62 16.12 -2.02 -13.44
C MET A 62 16.80 -3.37 -13.20
N PRO A 63 16.04 -4.47 -13.04
CA PRO A 63 16.61 -5.81 -12.95
C PRO A 63 17.32 -6.19 -14.27
N PRO A 64 18.35 -7.05 -14.20
CA PRO A 64 18.90 -7.68 -15.40
C PRO A 64 17.90 -8.70 -15.99
N PRO A 65 18.11 -9.19 -17.23
CA PRO A 65 17.14 -10.08 -17.90
C PRO A 65 16.76 -11.38 -17.18
N GLY A 66 17.55 -11.83 -16.20
CA GLY A 66 17.25 -13.00 -15.36
C GLY A 66 16.84 -12.67 -13.93
N GLY A 67 16.51 -11.40 -13.65
CA GLY A 67 16.20 -10.92 -12.30
C GLY A 67 17.44 -10.69 -11.43
N TRP A 68 17.24 -10.04 -10.28
CA TRP A 68 18.31 -9.73 -9.33
C TRP A 68 18.90 -11.03 -8.74
N PRO A 69 20.21 -11.28 -8.88
CA PRO A 69 20.81 -12.56 -8.50
C PRO A 69 21.06 -12.71 -7.00
N ASN A 70 21.07 -11.61 -6.24
CA ASN A 70 21.54 -11.56 -4.85
C ASN A 70 20.41 -11.43 -3.82
N ILE A 71 19.16 -11.68 -4.21
CA ILE A 71 18.04 -11.63 -3.27
C ILE A 71 18.00 -12.96 -2.49
N PRO A 72 18.18 -12.93 -1.16
CA PRO A 72 18.14 -14.13 -0.35
C PRO A 72 16.72 -14.70 -0.31
N GLU A 73 16.61 -16.01 -0.12
CA GLU A 73 15.35 -16.66 0.24
C GLU A 73 15.28 -16.81 1.76
N SER A 74 14.07 -16.65 2.32
CA SER A 74 13.76 -16.92 3.72
C SER A 74 14.00 -18.39 4.02
N THR A 75 14.56 -18.68 5.18
CA THR A 75 14.61 -20.04 5.71
C THR A 75 13.65 -20.27 6.87
N ALA A 76 13.03 -19.19 7.36
CA ALA A 76 12.16 -19.18 8.52
C ALA A 76 10.67 -19.22 8.16
N SER A 77 10.30 -18.75 6.97
CA SER A 77 8.93 -18.67 6.49
C SER A 77 8.80 -19.32 5.11
N PRO A 78 7.72 -20.06 4.83
CA PRO A 78 7.54 -20.75 3.57
C PRO A 78 6.82 -19.86 2.55
N GLU A 79 7.43 -18.74 2.14
CA GLU A 79 6.91 -18.01 0.97
C GLU A 79 7.01 -18.88 -0.28
N SER A 80 6.07 -18.71 -1.20
CA SER A 80 6.06 -19.46 -2.45
C SER A 80 7.21 -19.04 -3.37
N ASP A 81 7.70 -19.97 -4.21
CA ASP A 81 8.74 -19.68 -5.22
C ASP A 81 8.37 -18.49 -6.11
N ARG A 82 7.06 -18.31 -6.34
CA ARG A 82 6.50 -17.23 -7.16
C ARG A 82 6.71 -15.86 -6.52
N VAL A 83 6.67 -15.75 -5.19
CA VAL A 83 6.99 -14.50 -4.46
C VAL A 83 8.42 -14.06 -4.80
N TYR A 84 9.38 -14.97 -4.65
CA TYR A 84 10.78 -14.67 -4.96
C TYR A 84 11.01 -14.39 -6.43
N GLU A 85 10.28 -15.05 -7.33
CA GLU A 85 10.34 -14.74 -8.76
C GLU A 85 9.86 -13.32 -9.06
N VAL A 86 8.75 -12.87 -8.47
CA VAL A 86 8.27 -11.48 -8.62
C VAL A 86 9.28 -10.49 -8.04
N ILE A 87 9.70 -10.68 -6.78
CA ILE A 87 10.67 -9.81 -6.09
C ILE A 87 11.96 -9.64 -6.93
N ARG A 88 12.50 -10.72 -7.51
CA ARG A 88 13.69 -10.66 -8.37
C ARG A 88 13.51 -9.83 -9.64
N HIS A 89 12.29 -9.66 -10.13
CA HIS A 89 12.00 -8.93 -11.37
C HIS A 89 11.40 -7.54 -11.12
N LEU A 90 11.22 -7.11 -9.87
CA LEU A 90 10.79 -5.75 -9.58
C LEU A 90 11.94 -4.73 -9.78
N PRO A 91 11.62 -3.54 -10.29
CA PRO A 91 12.52 -2.39 -10.21
C PRO A 91 12.60 -1.86 -8.76
N TYR A 92 13.75 -1.32 -8.36
CA TYR A 92 13.95 -0.78 -7.01
C TYR A 92 14.58 0.61 -7.05
N PHE A 93 14.25 1.45 -6.07
CA PHE A 93 14.87 2.75 -5.91
C PHE A 93 16.20 2.60 -5.18
N ASP A 94 17.20 3.43 -5.50
CA ASP A 94 18.30 3.63 -4.56
C ASP A 94 17.80 4.24 -3.26
N ASP A 95 18.53 3.98 -2.18
CA ASP A 95 18.25 4.44 -0.80
C ASP A 95 18.39 5.97 -0.72
N ALA A 96 17.33 6.60 -1.20
CA ALA A 96 17.20 8.02 -1.36
C ALA A 96 15.88 8.45 -0.69
N PRO A 97 15.80 9.68 -0.15
CA PRO A 97 14.58 10.27 0.42
C PRO A 97 13.35 10.15 -0.49
N GLU A 98 13.56 9.92 -1.77
CA GLU A 98 12.53 9.80 -2.79
C GLU A 98 11.74 8.48 -2.77
N ALA A 99 12.21 7.44 -2.05
CA ALA A 99 11.54 6.13 -1.96
C ALA A 99 10.22 6.14 -1.16
N LEU A 100 9.72 7.31 -0.77
CA LEU A 100 8.44 7.46 -0.08
C LEU A 100 7.26 7.18 -1.02
N LEU A 101 6.44 6.21 -0.64
CA LEU A 101 5.26 5.79 -1.39
C LEU A 101 3.98 6.50 -0.92
N HIS A 102 3.88 6.74 0.39
CA HIS A 102 2.73 7.33 1.07
C HIS A 102 3.18 8.10 2.32
N TYR A 103 2.25 8.76 3.04
CA TYR A 103 2.49 9.28 4.38
C TYR A 103 3.14 8.21 5.27
N LYS A 104 4.34 8.51 5.74
CA LYS A 104 5.19 7.64 6.57
C LYS A 104 5.24 6.19 6.07
N SER A 105 5.47 6.02 4.76
CA SER A 105 5.60 4.74 4.08
C SER A 105 6.72 4.78 3.06
N ARG A 106 7.66 3.82 3.14
CA ARG A 106 8.84 3.73 2.26
C ARG A 106 8.87 2.39 1.53
N LEU A 107 9.19 2.42 0.24
CA LEU A 107 9.41 1.21 -0.56
C LEU A 107 10.61 0.40 -0.06
N LEU A 108 10.46 -0.91 -0.05
CA LEU A 108 11.52 -1.85 0.32
C LEU A 108 12.46 -2.14 -0.86
N ASP A 109 13.78 -2.12 -0.64
CA ASP A 109 14.79 -2.54 -1.61
C ASP A 109 15.38 -3.89 -1.21
N TYR A 110 14.78 -4.97 -1.73
CA TYR A 110 15.23 -6.34 -1.49
C TYR A 110 16.63 -6.64 -1.99
N THR A 111 17.17 -5.85 -2.94
CA THR A 111 18.54 -6.06 -3.45
C THR A 111 19.62 -5.71 -2.43
N ARG A 112 19.24 -5.00 -1.36
CA ARG A 112 20.13 -4.57 -0.28
C ARG A 112 19.92 -5.34 1.02
N MET A 113 18.86 -6.15 1.09
CA MET A 113 18.54 -6.94 2.27
C MET A 113 19.50 -8.12 2.43
N SER A 114 19.98 -8.33 3.66
CA SER A 114 20.48 -9.63 4.06
C SER A 114 19.32 -10.60 4.28
N ARG A 115 19.62 -11.90 4.39
CA ARG A 115 18.60 -12.90 4.76
C ARG A 115 17.90 -12.53 6.06
N ARG A 116 18.66 -12.03 7.03
CA ARG A 116 18.10 -11.64 8.33
C ARG A 116 17.10 -10.50 8.19
N ASP A 117 17.40 -9.49 7.38
CA ASP A 117 16.46 -8.39 7.15
C ASP A 117 15.18 -8.89 6.49
N LEU A 118 15.33 -9.75 5.49
CA LEU A 118 14.19 -10.36 4.79
C LEU A 118 13.33 -11.19 5.75
N GLU A 119 13.93 -12.01 6.60
CA GLU A 119 13.22 -12.78 7.62
C GLU A 119 12.52 -11.88 8.64
N GLU A 120 13.16 -10.79 9.09
CA GLU A 120 12.53 -9.80 9.98
C GLU A 120 11.32 -9.12 9.31
N GLN A 121 11.37 -8.87 7.99
CA GLN A 121 10.25 -8.30 7.22
C GLN A 121 9.07 -9.26 7.11
N PHE A 122 9.33 -10.52 6.77
CA PHE A 122 8.27 -11.54 6.72
C PHE A 122 7.70 -11.86 8.11
N GLU A 123 8.52 -11.82 9.16
CA GLU A 123 8.04 -11.96 10.53
C GLU A 123 7.11 -10.80 10.93
N MET A 124 7.46 -9.55 10.61
CA MET A 124 6.58 -8.40 10.86
C MET A 124 5.26 -8.51 10.09
N MET A 125 5.32 -8.93 8.82
CA MET A 125 4.11 -9.22 8.04
C MET A 125 3.24 -10.27 8.73
N GLY A 126 3.83 -11.39 9.17
CA GLY A 126 3.11 -12.45 9.89
C GLY A 126 2.53 -11.99 11.23
N GLN A 127 3.19 -11.06 11.94
CA GLN A 127 2.64 -10.47 13.17
C GLN A 127 1.41 -9.58 12.92
N LEU A 128 1.35 -8.94 11.75
CA LEU A 128 0.27 -8.02 11.39
C LEU A 128 -0.91 -8.74 10.71
N LEU A 129 -0.64 -9.63 9.76
CA LEU A 129 -1.66 -10.37 9.01
C LEU A 129 -2.06 -11.68 9.69
N GLY A 130 -1.22 -12.23 10.57
CA GLY A 130 -1.40 -13.59 11.08
C GLY A 130 -1.10 -14.65 10.02
N ASP A 131 -1.74 -15.83 10.16
CA ASP A 131 -1.56 -16.95 9.23
C ASP A 131 -2.45 -16.83 7.96
N SER A 132 -3.37 -15.87 7.93
CA SER A 132 -4.30 -15.68 6.80
C SER A 132 -4.84 -14.26 6.69
N HIS A 133 -5.12 -13.79 5.47
CA HIS A 133 -5.85 -12.53 5.22
C HIS A 133 -7.00 -12.72 4.24
N TYR A 134 -7.93 -11.76 4.20
CA TYR A 134 -9.06 -11.78 3.26
C TYR A 134 -8.60 -11.50 1.82
N SER A 135 -9.18 -12.20 0.84
CA SER A 135 -9.02 -11.94 -0.60
C SER A 135 -10.38 -11.55 -1.18
N GLU A 136 -10.48 -10.37 -1.78
CA GLU A 136 -11.72 -9.88 -2.41
C GLU A 136 -12.07 -10.70 -3.65
N ARG A 137 -11.05 -11.05 -4.45
CA ARG A 137 -11.18 -11.85 -5.67
C ARG A 137 -11.73 -13.24 -5.39
N ARG A 138 -11.38 -13.84 -4.25
CA ARG A 138 -11.84 -15.18 -3.85
C ARG A 138 -13.02 -15.16 -2.88
N GLY A 139 -13.31 -14.03 -2.26
CA GLY A 139 -14.36 -13.87 -1.25
C GLY A 139 -14.12 -14.66 0.03
N MET A 140 -12.86 -14.96 0.37
CA MET A 140 -12.49 -15.80 1.51
C MET A 140 -11.08 -15.49 2.02
N ASP A 141 -10.79 -15.94 3.24
CA ASP A 141 -9.44 -15.88 3.80
C ASP A 141 -8.50 -16.85 3.07
N ILE A 142 -7.28 -16.39 2.83
CA ILE A 142 -6.20 -17.13 2.16
C ILE A 142 -4.93 -17.12 3.02
N ASP A 143 -4.08 -18.10 2.78
CA ASP A 143 -2.75 -18.19 3.40
C ASP A 143 -1.82 -17.10 2.87
N VAL A 144 -0.93 -16.61 3.74
CA VAL A 144 -0.03 -15.48 3.45
C VAL A 144 1.25 -15.86 2.68
N SER A 145 1.47 -17.15 2.35
CA SER A 145 2.67 -17.61 1.62
C SER A 145 2.83 -17.01 0.21
N ASP A 146 1.74 -16.57 -0.40
CA ASP A 146 1.73 -15.85 -1.69
C ASP A 146 1.75 -14.33 -1.50
N THR A 147 2.19 -13.84 -0.34
CA THR A 147 2.21 -12.40 0.00
C THR A 147 3.60 -11.95 0.40
N PHE A 148 3.97 -10.73 0.02
CA PHE A 148 5.19 -10.09 0.53
C PHE A 148 4.99 -8.60 0.80
N PRO A 149 5.72 -8.01 1.77
CA PRO A 149 5.72 -6.57 1.97
C PRO A 149 6.50 -5.86 0.86
N PHE A 150 5.94 -4.81 0.26
CA PHE A 150 6.69 -3.97 -0.69
C PHE A 150 6.90 -2.55 -0.17
N SER A 151 6.27 -2.19 0.95
CA SER A 151 6.56 -0.96 1.69
C SER A 151 6.46 -1.16 3.20
N ASP A 152 7.29 -0.39 3.91
CA ASP A 152 7.28 -0.30 5.36
C ASP A 152 6.66 1.02 5.80
N GLY A 153 5.71 0.93 6.72
CA GLY A 153 5.19 2.06 7.48
C GLY A 153 6.08 2.37 8.68
N TRP A 154 6.06 3.60 9.17
CA TRP A 154 6.57 3.90 10.50
C TRP A 154 5.66 4.83 11.30
N GLU A 155 5.77 4.71 12.62
CA GLU A 155 4.98 5.46 13.60
C GLU A 155 3.46 5.34 13.40
N THR A 156 2.69 6.10 14.16
CA THR A 156 1.23 6.10 14.05
C THR A 156 0.80 6.69 12.71
N GLY A 157 -0.03 5.94 11.97
CA GLY A 157 -0.58 6.36 10.68
C GLY A 157 0.31 6.09 9.47
N GLY A 158 1.54 5.59 9.66
CA GLY A 158 2.35 5.06 8.58
C GLY A 158 1.69 3.85 7.91
N LYS A 159 1.96 3.66 6.62
CA LYS A 159 1.35 2.62 5.79
C LYS A 159 2.35 1.51 5.50
N ALA A 160 2.08 0.30 5.99
CA ALA A 160 2.74 -0.90 5.49
C ALA A 160 1.85 -1.51 4.41
N MET A 161 2.45 -1.94 3.29
CA MET A 161 1.68 -2.48 2.17
C MET A 161 2.21 -3.83 1.75
N TYR A 162 1.28 -4.76 1.56
CA TYR A 162 1.55 -6.14 1.22
C TYR A 162 0.90 -6.46 -0.12
N PHE A 163 1.59 -7.24 -0.94
CA PHE A 163 1.09 -7.65 -2.23
C PHE A 163 0.88 -9.16 -2.27
N ASN A 164 -0.38 -9.58 -2.38
CA ASN A 164 -0.76 -10.95 -2.69
C ASN A 164 -0.61 -11.18 -4.20
N ILE A 165 0.43 -11.93 -4.57
CA ILE A 165 0.80 -12.18 -5.96
C ILE A 165 -0.14 -13.16 -6.67
N TRP A 166 -0.88 -13.99 -5.94
CA TRP A 166 -1.80 -14.92 -6.58
C TRP A 166 -3.05 -14.19 -7.05
N ASP A 167 -3.67 -13.40 -6.17
CA ASP A 167 -4.91 -12.71 -6.51
C ASP A 167 -4.68 -11.32 -7.12
N GLY A 168 -3.45 -10.83 -7.09
CA GLY A 168 -3.11 -9.53 -7.64
C GLY A 168 -3.66 -8.38 -6.80
N GLU A 169 -3.68 -8.55 -5.48
CA GLU A 169 -4.31 -7.60 -4.55
C GLU A 169 -3.28 -6.98 -3.60
N ILE A 170 -3.41 -5.69 -3.34
CA ILE A 170 -2.64 -4.95 -2.36
C ILE A 170 -3.50 -4.73 -1.12
N SER A 171 -2.96 -5.11 0.04
CA SER A 171 -3.51 -4.79 1.36
C SER A 171 -2.70 -3.65 1.98
N GLU A 172 -3.40 -2.63 2.49
CA GLU A 172 -2.79 -1.51 3.20
C GLU A 172 -3.08 -1.62 4.69
N GLU A 173 -2.04 -1.81 5.50
CA GLU A 173 -2.12 -1.80 6.94
C GLU A 173 -1.70 -0.45 7.50
N ASN A 174 -2.61 0.15 8.26
CA ASN A 174 -2.36 1.39 8.96
C ASN A 174 -1.73 1.08 10.32
N LEU A 175 -0.48 1.50 10.53
CA LEU A 175 0.17 1.26 11.81
C LEU A 175 -0.63 1.92 12.95
N ARG A 176 -1.21 1.06 13.81
CA ARG A 176 -2.08 1.40 14.97
C ARG A 176 -3.48 1.92 14.61
N MET A 177 -3.99 1.64 13.41
CA MET A 177 -5.37 1.93 12.97
C MET A 177 -5.89 0.79 12.08
N ASP A 178 -7.18 0.75 11.79
CA ASP A 178 -7.73 -0.25 10.88
C ASP A 178 -7.28 0.01 9.44
N GLY A 179 -6.84 -1.04 8.74
CA GLY A 179 -6.57 -1.04 7.31
C GLY A 179 -7.85 -0.95 6.47
N GLY A 180 -7.69 -0.92 5.15
CA GLY A 180 -8.79 -1.04 4.19
C GLY A 180 -8.90 -2.46 3.63
N ASP A 181 -9.99 -2.72 2.91
CA ASP A 181 -10.14 -3.97 2.15
C ASP A 181 -9.03 -4.08 1.08
N PRO A 182 -8.57 -5.30 0.74
CA PRO A 182 -7.62 -5.51 -0.34
C PRO A 182 -8.13 -4.93 -1.67
N VAL A 183 -7.21 -4.40 -2.47
CA VAL A 183 -7.55 -3.76 -3.75
C VAL A 183 -6.69 -4.35 -4.86
N ASP A 184 -7.31 -4.66 -6.01
CA ASP A 184 -6.58 -5.04 -7.22
C ASP A 184 -5.39 -4.09 -7.51
N ILE A 185 -4.23 -4.64 -7.85
CA ILE A 185 -2.97 -3.90 -8.00
C ILE A 185 -3.06 -2.72 -8.98
N ARG A 186 -3.76 -2.88 -10.11
CA ARG A 186 -3.93 -1.80 -11.10
C ARG A 186 -4.80 -0.70 -10.52
N THR A 187 -5.90 -1.10 -9.92
CA THR A 187 -6.84 -0.19 -9.25
C THR A 187 -6.16 0.57 -8.11
N TYR A 188 -5.36 -0.11 -7.29
CA TYR A 188 -4.62 0.49 -6.18
C TYR A 188 -3.64 1.56 -6.68
N PHE A 189 -2.79 1.24 -7.65
CA PHE A 189 -1.82 2.22 -8.17
C PHE A 189 -2.47 3.34 -8.97
N GLU A 190 -3.60 3.11 -9.65
CA GLU A 190 -4.38 4.18 -10.30
C GLU A 190 -4.94 5.16 -9.26
N GLN A 191 -5.51 4.65 -8.16
CA GLN A 191 -6.01 5.48 -7.07
C GLN A 191 -4.88 6.26 -6.38
N LEU A 192 -3.77 5.58 -6.07
CA LEU A 192 -2.61 6.19 -5.43
C LEU A 192 -1.99 7.28 -6.31
N ARG A 193 -1.88 7.03 -7.62
CA ARG A 193 -1.49 8.05 -8.61
C ARG A 193 -2.44 9.24 -8.60
N GLY A 194 -3.75 8.98 -8.61
CA GLY A 194 -4.77 10.01 -8.51
C GLY A 194 -4.61 10.87 -7.27
N HIS A 195 -4.26 10.28 -6.12
CA HIS A 195 -3.98 11.00 -4.87
C HIS A 195 -2.78 11.95 -4.98
N PHE A 196 -1.74 11.59 -5.74
CA PHE A 196 -0.64 12.50 -6.03
C PHE A 196 -1.08 13.62 -6.98
N GLU A 197 -1.73 13.27 -8.10
CA GLU A 197 -2.13 14.25 -9.14
C GLU A 197 -3.11 15.32 -8.60
N ASN A 198 -3.98 14.94 -7.67
CA ASN A 198 -4.93 15.83 -6.99
C ASN A 198 -4.38 16.47 -5.70
N LEU A 199 -3.10 16.22 -5.35
CA LEU A 199 -2.45 16.72 -4.14
C LEU A 199 -3.17 16.35 -2.84
N ARG A 200 -3.93 15.26 -2.80
CA ARG A 200 -4.27 14.59 -1.55
C ARG A 200 -3.00 14.13 -0.85
N LEU A 201 -2.12 13.46 -1.61
CA LEU A 201 -0.75 13.17 -1.22
C LEU A 201 0.18 14.24 -1.76
N ILE A 202 0.84 14.98 -0.87
CA ILE A 202 1.75 16.07 -1.24
C ILE A 202 3.18 15.63 -0.94
N PRO A 203 3.98 15.29 -1.97
CA PRO A 203 5.37 14.93 -1.77
C PRO A 203 6.23 16.19 -1.65
N CYS A 204 7.29 16.14 -0.86
CA CYS A 204 8.35 17.14 -0.88
C CYS A 204 9.68 16.46 -0.58
N HIS A 205 10.74 16.82 -1.30
CA HIS A 205 12.08 16.26 -1.07
C HIS A 205 12.52 16.52 0.39
N ASN A 206 13.08 15.49 1.04
CA ASN A 206 13.49 15.46 2.46
C ASN A 206 12.38 15.74 3.48
N ARG A 207 11.10 15.61 3.12
CA ARG A 207 9.98 15.80 4.04
C ARG A 207 9.00 14.63 3.92
N THR A 208 8.28 14.34 4.99
CA THR A 208 7.25 13.31 4.95
C THR A 208 6.17 13.68 3.94
N ILE A 209 5.67 12.70 3.16
CA ILE A 209 4.53 12.95 2.28
C ILE A 209 3.35 13.34 3.15
N LEU A 210 2.68 14.45 2.86
CA LEU A 210 1.46 14.82 3.56
C LEU A 210 0.27 14.05 2.99
N ASP A 211 -0.64 13.55 3.84
CA ASP A 211 -1.94 13.02 3.43
C ASP A 211 -3.04 13.92 3.97
N TYR A 212 -3.72 14.64 3.07
CA TYR A 212 -4.76 15.59 3.44
C TYR A 212 -6.04 15.38 2.61
N ASN A 213 -7.00 14.65 3.16
CA ASN A 213 -8.22 14.28 2.46
C ASN A 213 -9.35 15.33 2.60
N VAL A 214 -9.12 16.55 2.12
CA VAL A 214 -10.11 17.64 2.06
C VAL A 214 -10.05 18.30 0.67
N ALA A 215 -11.19 18.77 0.16
CA ALA A 215 -11.27 19.46 -1.13
C ALA A 215 -10.34 20.68 -1.21
N GLU A 216 -9.78 20.96 -2.39
CA GLU A 216 -8.91 22.11 -2.61
C GLU A 216 -9.64 23.44 -2.38
N HIS A 217 -8.97 24.38 -1.72
CA HIS A 217 -9.48 25.73 -1.50
C HIS A 217 -9.40 26.55 -2.79
N THR A 218 -10.49 27.24 -3.14
CA THR A 218 -10.63 27.98 -4.41
C THR A 218 -10.19 29.45 -4.34
N GLY A 219 -10.12 30.04 -3.15
CA GLY A 219 -9.59 31.40 -2.94
C GLY A 219 -8.07 31.43 -2.99
N ILE A 220 -7.47 32.61 -3.10
CA ILE A 220 -6.00 32.75 -3.03
C ILE A 220 -5.59 32.78 -1.56
N ILE A 221 -4.65 31.92 -1.18
CA ILE A 221 -4.01 31.95 0.13
C ILE A 221 -2.64 32.61 -0.01
N THR A 222 -2.39 33.64 0.77
CA THR A 222 -1.14 34.40 0.77
C THR A 222 -0.13 33.81 1.75
N GLU A 223 1.15 34.08 1.51
CA GLU A 223 2.22 33.66 2.44
C GLU A 223 2.03 34.35 3.81
N GLU A 224 1.58 35.61 3.80
CA GLU A 224 1.31 36.40 5.00
C GLU A 224 0.23 35.75 5.88
N GLU A 225 -0.85 35.24 5.28
CA GLU A 225 -1.90 34.52 6.02
C GLU A 225 -1.33 33.28 6.71
N VAL A 226 -0.54 32.47 6.00
CA VAL A 226 0.12 31.28 6.56
C VAL A 226 1.06 31.63 7.71
N MET A 227 1.85 32.70 7.55
CA MET A 227 2.81 33.18 8.55
C MET A 227 2.17 33.87 9.76
N SER A 228 0.90 34.26 9.67
CA SER A 228 0.16 34.95 10.73
C SER A 228 -0.57 34.03 11.70
N GLN A 229 -0.61 32.73 11.40
CA GLN A 229 -1.19 31.71 12.26
C GLN A 229 -0.53 31.69 13.65
N GLU A 230 -1.34 31.51 14.69
CA GLU A 230 -0.91 31.48 16.09
C GLU A 230 -0.65 30.05 16.58
N GLU A 231 -1.13 29.05 15.84
CA GLU A 231 -0.94 27.63 16.13
C GLU A 231 0.54 27.30 16.16
N LYS A 232 1.01 26.73 17.28
CA LYS A 232 2.41 26.34 17.43
C LYS A 232 2.82 25.28 16.40
N ASP A 233 1.94 24.31 16.14
CA ASP A 233 2.27 23.17 15.29
C ASP A 233 1.99 23.49 13.81
N TRP A 234 2.82 22.97 12.91
CA TRP A 234 2.56 22.99 11.47
C TRP A 234 1.55 21.91 11.06
N GLY A 235 0.86 22.13 9.95
CA GLY A 235 -0.10 21.18 9.40
C GLY A 235 -1.54 21.54 9.72
N THR A 236 -1.86 22.84 9.77
CA THR A 236 -3.25 23.29 9.79
C THR A 236 -3.88 23.11 8.40
N PRO A 237 -5.22 23.17 8.28
CA PRO A 237 -5.89 23.23 6.98
C PRO A 237 -5.34 24.32 6.04
N LEU A 238 -4.94 25.49 6.59
CA LEU A 238 -4.41 26.59 5.79
C LEU A 238 -3.02 26.25 5.23
N ASP A 239 -2.16 25.62 6.05
CA ASP A 239 -0.83 25.18 5.63
C ASP A 239 -0.92 24.21 4.44
N TYR A 240 -1.76 23.17 4.55
CA TYR A 240 -1.95 22.20 3.46
C TYR A 240 -2.44 22.85 2.17
N GLN A 241 -3.46 23.72 2.27
CA GLN A 241 -4.04 24.35 1.09
C GLN A 241 -3.08 25.34 0.43
N TYR A 242 -2.26 26.06 1.21
CA TYR A 242 -1.23 26.92 0.66
C TYR A 242 -0.18 26.13 -0.12
N ILE A 243 0.32 25.01 0.43
CA ILE A 243 1.28 24.15 -0.27
C ILE A 243 0.68 23.62 -1.58
N ARG A 244 -0.61 23.26 -1.60
CA ARG A 244 -1.27 22.86 -2.85
C ARG A 244 -1.23 23.96 -3.90
N GLN A 245 -1.61 25.18 -3.55
CA GLN A 245 -1.58 26.31 -4.48
C GLN A 245 -0.17 26.61 -4.98
N LEU A 246 0.83 26.50 -4.09
CA LEU A 246 2.24 26.61 -4.43
C LEU A 246 2.62 25.56 -5.50
N TYR A 247 2.30 24.28 -5.29
CA TYR A 247 2.59 23.19 -6.24
C TYR A 247 1.88 23.40 -7.58
N ARG A 248 0.60 23.81 -7.57
CA ARG A 248 -0.14 24.17 -8.78
C ARG A 248 0.52 25.34 -9.53
N GLY A 249 1.03 26.35 -8.83
CA GLY A 249 1.81 27.45 -9.39
C GLY A 249 3.12 27.00 -10.06
N PHE A 250 3.71 25.92 -9.55
CA PHE A 250 4.84 25.22 -10.16
C PHE A 250 4.44 24.14 -11.16
N ARG A 251 3.20 24.18 -11.68
CA ARG A 251 2.67 23.31 -12.75
C ARG A 251 2.48 21.84 -12.35
N TRP A 252 2.18 21.57 -11.08
CA TRP A 252 1.79 20.23 -10.69
C TRP A 252 0.46 19.78 -11.35
N PRO A 253 0.32 18.52 -11.81
CA PRO A 253 1.37 17.48 -11.89
C PRO A 253 2.15 17.51 -13.22
N HIS A 254 1.63 18.18 -14.25
CA HIS A 254 2.20 18.14 -15.61
C HIS A 254 3.21 19.26 -15.86
N ALA A 255 4.46 18.88 -16.17
CA ALA A 255 5.60 19.80 -16.32
C ALA A 255 5.96 20.54 -15.01
N PHE A 256 5.86 19.80 -13.90
CA PHE A 256 6.19 20.28 -12.56
C PHE A 256 7.63 20.80 -12.46
N ARG A 257 7.78 22.06 -12.03
CA ARG A 257 9.08 22.68 -11.76
C ARG A 257 9.55 22.31 -10.36
N ARG A 258 9.99 21.05 -10.20
CA ARG A 258 10.35 20.43 -8.91
C ARG A 258 11.30 21.28 -8.08
N ASP A 259 12.46 21.62 -8.61
CA ASP A 259 13.51 22.27 -7.81
C ASP A 259 13.09 23.66 -7.33
N GLU A 260 12.34 24.40 -8.16
CA GLU A 260 11.75 25.68 -7.77
C GLU A 260 10.69 25.51 -6.66
N ALA A 261 9.83 24.50 -6.77
CA ALA A 261 8.81 24.21 -5.76
C ALA A 261 9.44 23.80 -4.43
N VAL A 262 10.43 22.90 -4.44
CA VAL A 262 11.17 22.48 -3.25
C VAL A 262 11.89 23.67 -2.62
N GLN A 263 12.52 24.53 -3.43
CA GLN A 263 13.16 25.74 -2.93
C GLN A 263 12.14 26.69 -2.28
N ALA A 264 10.97 26.90 -2.88
CA ALA A 264 9.92 27.74 -2.32
C ALA A 264 9.37 27.19 -1.00
N VAL A 265 9.17 25.87 -0.89
CA VAL A 265 8.80 25.22 0.38
C VAL A 265 9.88 25.44 1.43
N ASN A 266 11.15 25.19 1.11
CA ASN A 266 12.24 25.39 2.07
C ASN A 266 12.37 26.84 2.54
N GLN A 267 12.15 27.82 1.65
CA GLN A 267 12.11 29.23 2.03
C GLN A 267 10.95 29.54 2.98
N LEU A 268 9.76 28.96 2.76
CA LEU A 268 8.64 29.09 3.69
C LEU A 268 8.99 28.51 5.07
N MET A 269 9.56 27.30 5.09
CA MET A 269 9.94 26.60 6.33
C MET A 269 10.97 27.40 7.15
N GLU A 270 11.97 27.99 6.48
CA GLU A 270 12.94 28.89 7.13
C GLU A 270 12.32 30.17 7.71
N LYS A 271 11.23 30.67 7.12
CA LYS A 271 10.52 31.86 7.66
C LYS A 271 9.71 31.52 8.91
N ILE A 272 9.16 30.30 9.00
CA ILE A 272 8.27 29.89 10.10
C ILE A 272 8.99 29.24 11.28
N ARG A 273 10.17 28.64 11.08
CA ARG A 273 10.92 27.84 12.09
C ARG A 273 11.14 28.47 13.47
N ASN A 274 11.09 29.79 13.56
CA ASN A 274 11.30 30.53 14.82
C ASN A 274 9.98 30.86 15.54
N LYS A 275 8.83 30.57 14.93
CA LYS A 275 7.49 30.88 15.42
C LYS A 275 6.66 29.62 15.65
N ARG A 276 6.78 28.66 14.76
CA ARG A 276 6.00 27.43 14.70
C ARG A 276 6.94 26.26 14.42
N ASP A 277 6.50 25.05 14.73
CA ASP A 277 7.14 23.85 14.24
C ASP A 277 7.09 23.84 12.70
N GLU A 278 7.95 23.06 12.06
CA GLU A 278 7.99 22.97 10.59
C GLU A 278 7.31 21.70 10.08
N TRP A 279 7.09 21.63 8.77
CA TRP A 279 6.73 20.38 8.11
C TRP A 279 7.80 19.34 8.42
N GLU A 280 7.40 18.27 9.11
CA GLU A 280 8.26 17.14 9.46
C GLU A 280 9.23 16.77 8.33
N ILE A 281 10.52 16.92 8.65
CA ILE A 281 11.61 16.43 7.82
C ILE A 281 11.55 14.91 7.87
N ASP A 282 11.63 14.27 6.71
CA ASP A 282 11.99 12.87 6.66
C ASP A 282 13.46 12.82 7.02
N TYR A 283 13.75 12.70 8.33
CA TYR A 283 15.11 12.55 8.85
C TYR A 283 15.81 11.31 8.27
N GLY A 284 15.09 10.55 7.45
CA GLY A 284 15.35 9.20 7.10
C GLY A 284 15.35 8.37 8.37
N HIS A 285 14.63 7.27 8.31
CA HIS A 285 15.31 6.04 8.63
C HIS A 285 16.52 5.87 7.67
N GLN A 286 17.52 6.77 7.76
CA GLN A 286 18.88 6.65 7.19
C GLN A 286 19.60 5.39 7.72
N ASN A 287 18.92 4.68 8.62
CA ASN A 287 19.24 3.40 9.19
C ASN A 287 18.08 2.39 8.96
N LEU A 288 17.54 2.25 7.75
CA LEU A 288 17.33 0.86 7.27
C LEU A 288 18.75 0.28 7.13
N HIS A 289 19.37 0.02 8.28
CA HIS A 289 20.62 -0.71 8.37
C HIS A 289 20.23 -2.13 8.06
N TYR A 290 20.13 -2.44 6.77
CA TYR A 290 20.18 -3.81 6.33
C TYR A 290 21.44 -4.41 6.95
N HIS A 291 21.27 -5.46 7.74
CA HIS A 291 22.37 -6.09 8.45
C HIS A 291 23.45 -6.43 7.40
N SER A 292 24.57 -5.71 7.38
CA SER A 292 25.68 -6.06 6.50
C SER A 292 26.14 -7.44 6.92
N GLY A 293 26.02 -8.43 6.04
CA GLY A 293 26.02 -9.87 6.31
C GLY A 293 27.28 -10.50 6.93
N ASP A 294 27.82 -9.93 7.99
CA ASP A 294 28.79 -10.57 8.86
C ASP A 294 28.07 -11.13 10.08
N CYS A 295 27.77 -12.43 10.02
CA CYS A 295 27.40 -13.22 11.18
C CYS A 295 28.54 -13.13 12.22
N CYS A 296 28.44 -12.24 13.20
CA CYS A 296 29.02 -12.39 14.55
C CYS A 296 28.72 -11.18 15.46
N GLY A 297 27.73 -11.36 16.34
CA GLY A 297 27.66 -10.83 17.72
C GLY A 297 28.06 -9.38 18.01
N ALA A 298 27.06 -8.55 18.32
CA ALA A 298 27.13 -7.64 19.46
C ALA A 298 25.71 -7.33 19.96
N SER A 299 25.45 -7.65 21.23
CA SER A 299 24.23 -7.30 21.94
C SER A 299 24.09 -5.78 22.04
N TRP A 300 22.91 -5.24 21.76
CA TRP A 300 22.55 -3.89 22.22
C TRP A 300 21.62 -4.02 23.41
N VAL A 301 22.15 -3.66 24.58
CA VAL A 301 21.38 -3.45 25.81
C VAL A 301 20.83 -2.04 25.74
N SER A 302 19.50 -1.92 25.78
CA SER A 302 18.78 -0.65 25.88
C SER A 302 18.88 -0.09 27.30
N TYR A 303 19.13 1.21 27.43
CA TYR A 303 18.79 2.00 28.62
C TYR A 303 17.53 2.81 28.34
#